data_AF-A0A4S8LVX7-F1
#
_entry.id   AF-A0A4S8LVX7-F1
#
_cell.length_a   1.000
_cell.length_b   1.000
_cell.length_c   1.000
_cell.angle_alpha   90.00
_cell.angle_beta   90.00
_cell.angle_gamma   90.00
#
_symmetry.space_group_name_H-M   'P 1'
#
loop_
_entity.id
_entity.type
_entity.pdbx_description
1 polymer ?
#
loop_
_entity_poly.entity_id
_entity_poly.type
_entity_poly.pdbx_seq_one_letter_code
_entity_poly.pdbx_strand_id
1 'polypeptide(L)'
;NNMYPGNDPDLPELTQMEEMLISPVHALIQVWQVRGGQYKYTGHTCNFTCENAVFHAKVPLLPEQCEIMIMRQKGQGSTVNLAATQDFRVRHEPLQHWLQFLSQHHPTFQGARVEIDWDALQQLPVDGSVYNRLHTIEVED
;
A
#
# COMPACT_ATOMS: atom_id res chain seq x y z
N ASN A 1 -28.00 -1.08 19.16
CA ASN A 1 -27.11 -2.05 18.48
C ASN A 1 -25.83 -2.21 19.30
N ASN A 2 -25.79 -3.20 20.18
CA ASN A 2 -24.57 -3.65 20.85
C ASN A 2 -23.93 -4.73 19.97
N MET A 3 -23.32 -4.34 18.85
CA MET A 3 -22.41 -5.25 18.16
C MET A 3 -21.11 -5.26 18.96
N TYR A 4 -20.93 -6.29 19.79
CA TYR A 4 -19.65 -6.59 20.40
C TYR A 4 -18.85 -7.41 19.38
N PRO A 5 -17.80 -6.84 18.75
CA PRO A 5 -17.04 -7.52 17.70
C PRO A 5 -16.15 -8.66 18.23
N GLY A 6 -16.06 -8.84 19.55
CA GLY A 6 -15.08 -9.69 20.20
C GLY A 6 -14.00 -8.86 20.88
N ASN A 7 -12.96 -9.52 21.40
CA ASN A 7 -11.73 -8.84 21.79
C ASN A 7 -10.90 -8.57 20.54
N ASP A 8 -10.40 -7.35 20.41
CA ASP A 8 -9.48 -7.01 19.33
C ASP A 8 -8.18 -7.83 19.48
N PRO A 9 -7.71 -8.47 18.41
CA PRO A 9 -6.41 -9.14 18.43
C PRO A 9 -5.31 -8.09 18.63
N ASP A 10 -4.29 -8.44 19.40
CA ASP A 10 -3.12 -7.59 19.65
C ASP A 10 -2.22 -7.60 18.39
N LEU A 11 -2.63 -6.84 17.37
CA LEU A 11 -1.93 -6.71 16.10
C LEU A 11 -1.37 -5.29 15.94
N PRO A 12 -0.18 -5.15 15.34
CA PRO A 12 0.40 -3.84 15.10
C PRO A 12 -0.45 -3.03 14.12
N GLU A 13 -0.58 -1.73 14.33
CA GLU A 13 -1.25 -0.84 13.37
C GLU A 13 -0.47 -0.81 12.06
N LEU A 14 -1.16 -0.99 10.93
CA LEU A 14 -0.58 -0.92 9.59
C LEU A 14 -0.61 0.52 9.04
N THR A 15 0.39 0.88 8.24
CA THR A 15 0.31 2.07 7.40
C THR A 15 -0.63 1.81 6.22
N GLN A 16 -1.15 2.88 5.61
CA GLN A 16 -1.97 2.75 4.40
C GLN A 16 -1.26 1.96 3.29
N MET A 17 0.05 2.18 3.11
CA MET A 17 0.84 1.42 2.14
C MET A 17 0.89 -0.07 2.49
N GLU A 18 1.09 -0.41 3.77
CA GLU A 18 1.11 -1.79 4.24
C GLU A 18 -0.24 -2.50 4.04
N GLU A 19 -1.36 -1.81 4.35
CA GLU A 19 -2.71 -2.32 4.09
C GLU A 19 -2.92 -2.61 2.59
N MET A 20 -2.47 -1.72 1.72
CA MET A 20 -2.58 -1.91 0.27
C MET A 20 -1.77 -3.10 -0.23
N LEU A 21 -0.59 -3.36 0.34
CA LEU A 21 0.25 -4.51 -0.05
C LEU A 21 -0.42 -5.84 0.30
N ILE A 22 -1.11 -5.94 1.44
CA ILE A 22 -1.75 -7.20 1.87
C ILE A 22 -3.19 -7.35 1.41
N SER A 23 -3.80 -6.31 0.84
CA SER A 23 -5.15 -6.37 0.33
C SER A 23 -5.20 -7.20 -0.97
N PRO A 24 -5.95 -8.32 -0.99
CA PRO A 24 -6.10 -9.11 -2.21
C PRO A 24 -7.04 -8.45 -3.23
N VAL A 25 -7.75 -7.39 -2.87
CA VAL A 25 -8.71 -6.72 -3.77
C VAL A 25 -8.47 -5.23 -3.78
N HIS A 26 -8.20 -4.69 -4.97
CA HIS A 26 -8.08 -3.25 -5.18
C HIS A 26 -9.29 -2.80 -6.00
N ALA A 27 -10.21 -2.09 -5.35
CA ALA A 27 -11.40 -1.51 -6.00
C ALA A 27 -11.17 -0.07 -6.47
N LEU A 28 -10.07 0.56 -6.03
CA LEU A 28 -9.73 1.95 -6.29
C LEU A 28 -8.28 2.04 -6.76
N ILE A 29 -8.01 2.92 -7.72
CA ILE A 29 -6.67 3.39 -8.06
C ILE A 29 -6.41 4.68 -7.29
N GLN A 30 -5.31 4.74 -6.57
CA GLN A 30 -4.88 5.94 -5.86
C GLN A 30 -3.92 6.76 -6.72
N VAL A 31 -4.30 7.98 -7.07
CA VAL A 31 -3.43 8.90 -7.83
C VAL A 31 -2.93 9.99 -6.90
N TRP A 32 -1.61 10.11 -6.79
CA TRP A 32 -0.93 11.05 -5.91
C TRP A 32 -0.24 12.12 -6.73
N GLN A 33 -0.65 13.39 -6.59
CA GLN A 33 0.08 14.51 -7.16
C GLN A 33 1.14 15.01 -6.17
N VAL A 34 2.41 14.74 -6.48
CA VAL A 34 3.54 15.20 -5.65
C VAL A 34 4.03 16.53 -6.20
N ARG A 35 3.79 17.62 -5.45
CA ARG A 35 4.35 18.95 -5.70
C ARG A 35 5.58 19.15 -4.82
N GLY A 36 6.74 19.35 -5.42
CA GLY A 36 8.03 19.61 -4.77
C GLY A 36 8.18 20.99 -4.12
N GLY A 37 7.12 21.82 -4.04
CA GLY A 37 7.20 23.18 -3.50
C GLY A 37 6.34 23.49 -2.26
N GLN A 38 5.40 22.62 -1.87
CA GLN A 38 4.54 22.87 -0.70
C GLN A 38 5.02 22.07 0.52
N TYR A 39 5.49 22.78 1.55
CA TYR A 39 5.99 22.20 2.80
C TYR A 39 4.88 21.87 3.82
N LYS A 40 3.64 22.32 3.59
CA LYS A 40 2.55 22.27 4.57
C LYS A 40 1.39 21.32 4.20
N TYR A 41 1.34 20.85 2.95
CA TYR A 41 0.31 19.93 2.46
C TYR A 41 0.99 18.68 1.89
N THR A 42 0.67 17.52 2.47
CA THR A 42 1.10 16.19 2.02
C THR A 42 0.34 15.79 0.75
N GLY A 43 0.72 16.38 -0.39
CA GLY A 43 0.20 15.99 -1.70
C GLY A 43 -1.31 16.22 -1.89
N HIS A 44 -1.80 15.87 -3.08
CA HIS A 44 -3.23 15.69 -3.34
C HIS A 44 -3.42 14.23 -3.77
N THR A 45 -4.30 13.50 -3.08
CA THR A 45 -4.65 12.12 -3.42
C THR A 45 -6.07 12.08 -3.98
N CYS A 46 -6.22 11.46 -5.14
CA CYS A 46 -7.51 11.21 -5.77
C CYS A 46 -7.70 9.70 -5.94
N ASN A 47 -8.85 9.19 -5.50
CA ASN A 47 -9.22 7.78 -5.68
C ASN A 47 -10.16 7.65 -6.87
N PHE A 48 -9.81 6.80 -7.84
CA PHE A 48 -10.65 6.47 -9.00
C PHE A 48 -11.15 5.04 -8.86
N THR A 49 -12.43 4.79 -9.12
CA THR A 49 -12.99 3.42 -9.09
C THR A 49 -12.51 2.61 -10.28
N CYS A 50 -12.06 1.38 -10.02
CA CYS A 50 -11.83 0.40 -11.07
C CYS A 50 -13.17 -0.17 -11.56
N GLU A 51 -13.39 -0.17 -12.87
CA GLU A 51 -14.56 -0.82 -13.47
C GLU A 51 -14.58 -2.33 -13.20
N ASN A 52 -13.40 -2.95 -13.14
CA ASN A 52 -13.21 -4.34 -12.74
C ASN A 52 -12.21 -4.39 -11.58
N ALA A 53 -12.70 -4.63 -10.36
CA ALA A 53 -11.82 -4.82 -9.21
C ALA A 53 -10.91 -6.03 -9.47
N VAL A 54 -9.60 -5.83 -9.33
CA VAL A 54 -8.61 -6.90 -9.52
C VAL A 54 -8.56 -7.74 -8.25
N PHE A 55 -8.73 -9.06 -8.40
CA PHE A 55 -8.53 -10.02 -7.32
C PHE A 55 -7.16 -10.67 -7.47
N HIS A 56 -6.23 -10.32 -6.58
CA HIS A 56 -4.90 -10.87 -6.57
C HIS A 56 -4.90 -12.24 -5.90
N ALA A 57 -4.38 -13.24 -6.61
CA ALA A 57 -4.24 -14.59 -6.09
C ALA A 57 -3.10 -14.72 -5.07
N LYS A 58 -2.19 -13.74 -4.99
CA LYS A 58 -1.01 -13.75 -4.11
C LYS A 58 -0.85 -12.41 -3.39
N VAL A 59 -0.48 -12.45 -2.12
CA VAL A 59 -0.12 -11.27 -1.31
C VAL A 59 1.08 -11.62 -0.38
N PRO A 60 1.89 -10.65 0.07
CA PRO A 60 1.82 -9.23 -0.23
C PRO A 60 2.15 -8.95 -1.70
N LEU A 61 1.49 -7.95 -2.27
CA LEU A 61 1.87 -7.38 -3.54
C LEU A 61 3.23 -6.72 -3.41
N LEU A 62 3.99 -6.68 -4.50
CA LEU A 62 5.13 -5.78 -4.59
C LEU A 62 4.61 -4.35 -4.85
N PRO A 63 5.32 -3.30 -4.42
CA PRO A 63 4.93 -1.91 -4.68
C PRO A 63 4.66 -1.62 -6.17
N GLU A 64 5.41 -2.26 -7.06
CA GLU A 64 5.24 -2.19 -8.53
C GLU A 64 3.92 -2.82 -9.03
N GLN A 65 3.18 -3.52 -8.19
CA GLN A 65 1.92 -4.20 -8.52
C GLN A 65 0.72 -3.54 -7.85
N CYS A 66 0.94 -2.55 -6.97
CA CYS A 66 -0.14 -1.82 -6.33
C CYS A 66 -0.78 -0.82 -7.29
N GLU A 67 -2.10 -0.65 -7.18
CA GLU A 67 -2.89 0.35 -7.93
C GLU A 67 -2.67 1.78 -7.37
N ILE A 68 -1.42 2.20 -7.30
CA ILE A 68 -0.98 3.53 -6.87
C ILE A 68 -0.17 4.16 -7.99
N MET A 69 -0.57 5.35 -8.42
CA MET A 69 0.11 6.13 -9.45
C MET A 69 0.57 7.47 -8.90
N ILE A 70 1.86 7.76 -9.04
CA ILE A 70 2.48 9.01 -8.65
C ILE A 70 2.59 9.94 -9.86
N MET A 71 1.97 11.11 -9.79
CA MET A 71 2.08 12.17 -10.78
C MET A 71 3.12 13.20 -10.33
N ARG A 72 4.09 13.46 -11.21
CA ARG A 72 5.15 14.45 -10.98
C ARG A 72 5.14 15.51 -12.09
N GLN A 73 5.30 16.78 -11.72
CA GLN A 73 5.50 17.86 -12.70
C GLN A 73 6.92 17.83 -13.27
N LYS A 74 7.02 17.91 -14.60
CA LYS A 74 8.31 17.97 -15.31
C LYS A 74 9.10 19.22 -14.91
N GLY A 75 10.40 19.07 -14.65
CA GLY A 75 11.29 20.19 -14.30
C GLY A 75 11.35 20.57 -12.81
N GLN A 76 10.51 20.00 -11.94
CA GLN A 76 10.75 20.06 -10.51
C GLN A 76 11.87 19.08 -10.16
N GLY A 77 13.03 19.62 -9.75
CA GLY A 77 14.24 18.87 -9.45
C GLY A 77 14.02 17.69 -8.49
N SER A 78 14.90 16.69 -8.59
CA SER A 78 14.91 15.39 -7.90
C SER A 78 14.85 15.43 -6.36
N THR A 79 14.64 16.58 -5.72
CA THR A 79 14.38 16.68 -4.29
C THR A 79 13.01 16.09 -3.98
N VAL A 80 12.99 14.77 -3.84
CA VAL A 80 11.85 14.03 -3.30
C VAL A 80 11.60 14.60 -1.91
N ASN A 81 10.41 15.17 -1.72
CA ASN A 81 10.01 15.69 -0.43
C ASN A 81 9.93 14.50 0.54
N LEU A 82 10.80 14.46 1.55
CA LEU A 82 10.85 13.39 2.55
C LEU A 82 9.49 13.19 3.24
N ALA A 83 8.70 14.26 3.42
CA ALA A 83 7.35 14.15 3.96
C ALA A 83 6.40 13.40 3.01
N ALA A 84 6.56 13.59 1.70
CA ALA A 84 5.77 12.84 0.70
C ALA A 84 6.18 11.37 0.62
N THR A 85 7.38 10.99 1.07
CA THR A 85 7.81 9.57 1.11
C THR A 85 7.37 8.83 2.36
N GLN A 86 6.94 9.57 3.39
CA GLN A 86 6.51 8.99 4.66
C GLN A 86 5.21 8.21 4.52
N ASP A 87 4.29 8.68 3.68
CA ASP A 87 3.02 7.99 3.39
C ASP A 87 3.24 6.63 2.70
N PHE A 88 4.41 6.43 2.07
CA PHE A 88 4.82 5.19 1.42
C PHE A 88 5.80 4.36 2.26
N ARG A 89 5.81 4.56 3.58
CA ARG A 89 6.61 3.75 4.50
C ARG A 89 6.01 2.36 4.67
N VAL A 90 6.87 1.36 4.60
CA VAL A 90 6.57 -0.06 4.78
C VAL A 90 7.51 -0.65 5.82
N ARG A 91 6.96 -1.41 6.76
CA ARG A 91 7.66 -2.17 7.78
C ARG A 91 7.37 -3.65 7.58
N HIS A 92 8.43 -4.44 7.56
CA HIS A 92 8.34 -5.88 7.31
C HIS A 92 7.69 -6.64 8.48
N GLU A 93 8.00 -6.26 9.72
CA GLU A 93 7.52 -6.97 10.91
C GLU A 93 5.99 -6.93 11.08
N PRO A 94 5.32 -5.76 10.95
CA PRO A 94 3.85 -5.69 11.03
C PRO A 94 3.18 -6.51 9.94
N LEU A 95 3.68 -6.43 8.71
CA LEU A 95 3.18 -7.23 7.59
C LEU A 95 3.26 -8.73 7.88
N GLN A 96 4.39 -9.19 8.41
CA GLN A 96 4.58 -10.59 8.75
C GLN A 96 3.55 -11.05 9.81
N HIS A 97 3.35 -10.27 10.87
CA HIS A 97 2.37 -10.57 11.92
C HIS A 97 0.94 -10.63 11.37
N TRP A 98 0.57 -9.67 10.53
CA TRP A 98 -0.74 -9.66 9.89
C TRP A 98 -0.96 -10.84 8.95
N LEU A 99 0.01 -11.16 8.09
CA LEU A 99 -0.11 -12.30 7.17
C LEU A 99 -0.23 -13.63 7.92
N GLN A 100 0.55 -13.82 9.00
CA GLN A 100 0.42 -14.99 9.87
C GLN A 100 -0.98 -15.07 10.49
N PHE A 101 -1.50 -13.95 11.02
CA PHE A 101 -2.83 -13.89 11.60
C PHE A 101 -3.92 -14.19 10.55
N LEU A 102 -3.86 -13.53 9.39
CA LEU A 102 -4.84 -13.71 8.30
C LEU A 102 -4.87 -15.15 7.81
N SER A 103 -3.71 -15.82 7.72
CA SER A 103 -3.62 -17.23 7.33
C SER A 103 -4.43 -18.17 8.25
N GLN A 104 -4.56 -17.81 9.52
CA GLN A 104 -5.22 -18.63 10.54
C GLN A 104 -6.67 -18.23 10.79
N HIS A 105 -7.06 -16.98 10.51
CA HIS A 105 -8.34 -16.43 10.94
C HIS A 105 -9.26 -15.98 9.80
N HIS A 106 -8.73 -15.71 8.60
CA HIS A 106 -9.53 -15.12 7.53
C HIS A 106 -9.89 -16.16 6.44
N PRO A 107 -11.19 -16.40 6.16
CA PRO A 107 -11.63 -17.46 5.24
C PRO A 107 -11.01 -17.39 3.83
N THR A 108 -10.74 -16.17 3.33
CA THR A 108 -10.10 -15.98 2.02
C THR A 108 -8.68 -16.58 1.96
N PHE A 109 -7.94 -16.53 3.07
CA PHE A 109 -6.58 -17.06 3.17
C PHE A 109 -6.60 -18.54 3.55
N GLN A 110 -7.50 -18.96 4.45
CA GLN A 110 -7.67 -20.37 4.81
C GLN A 110 -8.13 -21.23 3.62
N GLY A 111 -9.02 -20.70 2.78
CA GLY A 111 -9.60 -21.41 1.63
C GLY A 111 -8.68 -21.49 0.41
N ALA A 112 -7.40 -21.12 0.53
CA ALA A 112 -6.42 -21.05 -0.56
C ALA A 112 -6.86 -20.24 -1.79
N ARG A 113 -7.79 -19.28 -1.60
CA ARG A 113 -8.18 -18.33 -2.66
C ARG A 113 -7.11 -17.27 -2.89
N VAL A 114 -6.38 -16.95 -1.81
CA VAL A 114 -5.23 -16.05 -1.81
C VAL A 114 -4.09 -16.78 -1.13
N GLU A 115 -2.98 -16.94 -1.84
CA GLU A 115 -1.73 -17.53 -1.35
C GLU A 115 -0.87 -16.43 -0.72
N ILE A 116 -0.22 -16.74 0.40
CA ILE A 116 0.76 -15.84 1.01
C ILE A 116 2.13 -16.13 0.41
N ASP A 117 2.67 -15.16 -0.32
CA ASP A 117 3.97 -15.21 -0.94
C ASP A 117 5.04 -14.65 0.01
N TRP A 118 5.67 -15.55 0.77
CA TRP A 118 6.73 -15.18 1.70
C TRP A 118 7.99 -14.66 0.99
N ASP A 119 8.23 -15.07 -0.26
CA ASP A 119 9.37 -14.59 -1.05
C ASP A 119 9.16 -13.14 -1.51
N ALA A 120 7.92 -12.77 -1.84
CA ALA A 120 7.54 -11.37 -2.08
C ALA A 120 7.71 -10.51 -0.83
N LEU A 121 7.34 -11.03 0.35
CA LEU A 121 7.55 -10.33 1.62
C LEU A 121 9.05 -10.03 1.88
N GLN A 122 9.95 -10.96 1.56
CA GLN A 122 11.41 -10.77 1.71
C GLN A 122 11.99 -9.66 0.79
N GLN A 123 11.28 -9.30 -0.28
CA GLN A 123 11.69 -8.23 -1.18
C GLN A 123 11.29 -6.83 -0.68
N LEU A 124 10.50 -6.75 0.40
CA LEU A 124 10.11 -5.49 1.02
C LEU A 124 11.20 -4.99 1.97
N PRO A 125 11.33 -3.67 2.18
CA PRO A 125 12.28 -3.13 3.14
C PRO A 125 11.91 -3.56 4.56
N VAL A 126 12.93 -3.73 5.42
CA VAL A 126 12.74 -4.02 6.86
C VAL A 126 11.92 -2.91 7.52
N ASP A 127 12.32 -1.67 7.26
CA ASP A 127 11.59 -0.44 7.59
C ASP A 127 12.08 0.67 6.65
N GLY A 128 11.24 1.14 5.74
CA GLY A 128 11.65 2.16 4.77
C GLY A 128 10.57 2.54 3.78
N SER A 129 10.85 3.57 2.97
CA SER A 129 9.93 4.02 1.94
C SER A 129 10.06 3.18 0.66
N VAL A 130 8.93 2.77 0.09
CA VAL A 130 8.86 2.12 -1.22
C VAL A 130 8.53 3.08 -2.37
N TYR A 131 8.54 4.39 -2.12
CA TYR A 131 8.17 5.42 -3.10
C TYR A 131 8.83 5.24 -4.48
N ASN A 132 10.13 4.91 -4.51
CA ASN A 132 10.89 4.75 -5.76
C ASN A 132 10.48 3.53 -6.60
N ARG A 133 9.66 2.65 -6.05
CA ARG A 133 9.17 1.43 -6.68
C ARG A 133 7.73 1.59 -7.20
N LEU A 134 7.06 2.69 -6.88
CA LEU A 134 5.70 2.96 -7.32
C LEU A 134 5.69 3.49 -8.75
N HIS A 135 4.61 3.20 -9.48
CA HIS A 135 4.43 3.73 -10.83
C HIS A 135 4.40 5.26 -10.82
N THR A 136 5.32 5.87 -11.55
CA THR A 136 5.45 7.33 -11.63
C THR A 136 5.28 7.80 -13.07
N ILE A 137 4.43 8.80 -13.28
CA ILE A 137 4.26 9.48 -14.57
C ILE A 137 4.66 10.94 -14.46
N GLU A 138 5.37 11.43 -15.47
CA GLU A 138 5.67 12.85 -15.63
C GLU A 138 4.58 13.51 -16.45
N VAL A 139 4.06 14.62 -15.95
CA VAL A 139 3.01 15.40 -16.63
C VAL A 139 3.61 16.74 -17.08
N GLU A 140 3.41 17.07 -18.35
CA GLU A 140 3.64 18.41 -18.93
C GLU A 140 2.37 19.24 -18.73
N ASP A 141 2.51 20.53 -18.41
CA ASP A 141 1.38 21.46 -18.28
C ASP A 141 0.65 21.70 -19.62
#